data_AF-A0AAU2J6K6-F1
#
_entry.id   AF-A0AAU2J6K6-F1
#
_cell.length_a   1.000
_cell.length_b   1.000
_cell.length_c   1.000
_cell.angle_alpha   90.00
_cell.angle_beta   90.00
_cell.angle_gamma   90.00
#
_symmetry.space_group_name_H-M   'P 1'
#
loop_
_entity.id
_entity.type
_entity.pdbx_description
1 polymer ?
#
loop_
_entity_poly.entity_id
_entity_poly.type
_entity_poly.pdbx_seq_one_letter_code
_entity_poly.pdbx_strand_id
1 'polypeptide(L)' 'MRDNAELKNQIVSENAWKKSSRSGGGSGGDCVEVAKLAGGRAIRDSKNKGGGDLRLTEDRMAAFLQGVKAGAFDL' A
#
# COMPACT_ATOMS: atom_id res chain seq x y z
N MET A 1 -0.22 -14.93 -14.90
CA MET A 1 -0.61 -13.86 -13.96
C MET A 1 0.40 -13.92 -12.82
N ARG A 2 0.97 -12.79 -12.39
CA ARG A 2 1.91 -12.81 -11.26
C ARG A 2 1.14 -13.07 -9.97
N ASP A 3 1.66 -13.92 -9.10
CA ASP A 3 1.09 -14.12 -7.76
C ASP A 3 1.74 -13.17 -6.74
N ASN A 4 1.18 -13.11 -5.52
CA ASN A 4 1.73 -12.25 -4.47
C ASN A 4 3.12 -12.72 -3.99
N ALA A 5 3.52 -13.99 -4.23
CA ALA A 5 4.83 -14.50 -3.83
C ALA A 5 5.94 -13.89 -4.71
N GLU A 6 5.69 -13.73 -6.01
CA GLU A 6 6.62 -13.04 -6.92
C GLU A 6 6.80 -11.55 -6.56
N LEU A 7 5.77 -10.90 -6.02
CA LEU A 7 5.88 -9.51 -5.57
C LEU A 7 6.81 -9.38 -4.36
N LYS A 8 6.86 -10.35 -3.44
CA LYS A 8 7.68 -10.30 -2.21
C LYS A 8 9.18 -10.24 -2.46
N ASN A 9 9.63 -10.70 -3.62
CA ASN A 9 11.06 -10.73 -3.97
C ASN A 9 11.58 -9.38 -4.52
N GLN A 10 10.70 -8.40 -4.75
CA GLN A 10 11.12 -7.10 -5.26
C GLN A 10 11.68 -6.21 -4.14
N ILE A 11 12.83 -5.57 -4.37
CA ILE A 11 13.35 -4.55 -3.46
C ILE A 11 12.71 -3.20 -3.83
N VAL A 12 12.15 -2.50 -2.85
CA VAL A 12 11.58 -1.16 -3.03
C VAL A 12 12.52 -0.14 -2.39
N SER A 13 13.03 0.80 -3.18
CA SER A 13 13.88 1.86 -2.64
C SER A 13 13.07 2.86 -1.80
N GLU A 14 13.71 3.49 -0.81
CA GLU A 14 13.03 4.48 0.04
C GLU A 14 12.43 5.65 -0.75
N ASN A 15 13.05 6.04 -1.87
CA ASN A 15 12.57 7.14 -2.71
C ASN A 15 11.37 6.77 -3.61
N ALA A 16 11.04 5.47 -3.74
CA ALA A 16 9.90 5.02 -4.54
C ALA A 16 8.56 5.18 -3.80
N TRP A 17 8.60 5.44 -2.49
CA TRP A 17 7.41 5.60 -1.65
C TRP A 17 6.79 6.98 -1.81
N LYS A 18 5.50 6.99 -2.12
CA LYS A 18 4.69 8.21 -2.14
C LYS A 18 3.77 8.23 -0.93
N LYS A 19 3.93 9.23 -0.07
CA LYS A 19 3.03 9.49 1.05
C LYS A 19 1.68 10.01 0.55
N SER A 20 0.59 9.54 1.15
CA SER A 20 -0.76 10.04 0.84
C SER A 20 -0.90 11.52 1.18
N SER A 21 -1.58 12.29 0.34
CA SER A 21 -1.92 13.70 0.64
C SER A 21 -2.95 13.83 1.76
N ARG A 22 -3.63 12.74 2.13
CA ARG A 22 -4.54 12.66 3.28
C ARG A 22 -3.79 12.40 4.60
N SER A 23 -2.46 12.23 4.56
CA SER A 23 -1.59 12.02 5.73
C SER A 23 -1.24 13.32 6.48
N GLY A 24 -2.10 14.36 6.44
CA GLY A 24 -1.84 15.64 7.09
C GLY A 24 -3.13 16.39 7.49
N GLY A 25 -3.22 16.76 8.78
CA GLY A 25 -4.29 17.58 9.38
C GLY A 25 -4.53 17.21 10.86
N GLY A 26 -4.17 18.09 11.80
CA GLY A 26 -4.36 17.89 13.26
C GLY A 26 -3.25 17.09 13.96
N SER A 27 -3.14 17.25 15.29
CA SER A 27 -2.07 16.73 16.19
C SER A 27 -1.88 15.21 16.22
N GLY A 28 -1.54 14.58 15.10
CA GLY A 28 -1.33 13.14 15.00
C GLY A 28 -1.07 12.66 13.58
N GLY A 29 -0.14 13.32 12.88
CA GLY A 29 0.20 13.08 11.48
C GLY A 29 0.58 11.64 11.14
N ASP A 30 0.49 11.32 9.85
CA ASP A 30 0.81 10.07 9.14
C ASP A 30 -0.21 8.92 9.25
N CYS A 31 -0.40 8.08 8.21
CA CYS A 31 0.45 6.87 8.15
C CYS A 31 0.49 6.01 6.89
N VAL A 32 0.08 6.42 5.68
CA VAL A 32 0.20 5.50 4.53
C VAL A 32 1.14 6.01 3.44
N GLU A 33 2.06 5.13 3.06
CA GLU A 33 2.93 5.25 1.88
C GLU A 33 2.61 4.13 0.90
N VAL A 34 2.63 4.45 -0.41
CA VAL A 34 2.43 3.48 -1.49
C VAL A 34 3.60 3.57 -2.48
N ALA A 35 4.11 2.41 -2.91
CA ALA A 35 5.11 2.31 -3.96
C ALA A 35 4.63 1.43 -5.11
N LYS A 36 5.13 1.70 -6.32
CA LYS A 36 4.84 0.90 -7.51
C LYS A 36 5.77 -0.31 -7.56
N LEU A 37 5.20 -1.49 -7.81
CA LEU A 37 5.94 -2.72 -8.10
C LEU A 37 5.74 -3.12 -9.56
N ALA A 38 6.64 -3.94 -10.09
CA ALA A 38 6.39 -4.63 -11.35
C ALA A 38 5.25 -5.64 -11.16
N GLY A 39 4.05 -5.28 -11.62
CA GLY A 39 2.84 -6.11 -11.51
C GLY A 39 1.99 -5.88 -10.25
N GLY A 40 2.22 -4.81 -9.50
CA GLY A 40 1.47 -4.56 -8.27
C GLY A 40 1.74 -3.23 -7.58
N ARG A 41 1.34 -3.18 -6.31
CA ARG A 41 1.58 -2.08 -5.38
C ARG A 41 2.07 -2.62 -4.04
N ALA A 42 2.94 -1.86 -3.40
CA ALA A 42 3.35 -2.05 -2.02
C ALA A 42 2.73 -0.94 -1.16
N ILE A 43 2.22 -1.28 0.02
CA ILE A 43 1.56 -0.36 0.95
C ILE A 43 2.19 -0.57 2.33
N ARG A 44 2.65 0.51 2.98
CA ARG A 44 3.22 0.42 4.33
C ARG A 44 2.75 1.53 5.25
N ASP A 45 2.95 1.30 6.54
CA ASP A 45 2.80 2.31 7.57
C ASP A 45 3.99 3.29 7.55
N SER A 46 3.71 4.57 7.32
CA SER A 46 4.74 5.61 7.31
C SER A 46 5.41 5.82 8.67
N LYS A 47 4.73 5.52 9.79
CA LYS A 47 5.29 5.58 11.15
C LYS A 47 6.09 4.34 11.51
N ASN A 48 5.79 3.21 10.88
CA ASN A 48 6.47 1.94 11.14
C ASN A 48 7.07 1.35 9.86
N LYS A 49 8.00 2.08 9.25
CA LYS A 49 8.68 1.67 8.01
C LYS A 49 9.40 0.32 8.12
N GLY A 50 9.81 -0.07 9.33
CA GLY A 50 10.45 -1.36 9.62
C GLY A 50 9.47 -2.53 9.82
N GLY A 51 8.17 -2.26 9.94
CA GLY A 51 7.13 -3.28 10.16
C GLY A 51 6.80 -4.14 8.93
N GLY A 52 7.44 -3.86 7.79
CA GLY A 52 7.16 -4.51 6.51
C GLY A 52 6.07 -3.80 5.69
N ASP A 53 5.78 -4.36 4.52
CA ASP A 53 4.82 -3.80 3.57
C ASP A 53 3.84 -4.87 3.04
N LEU A 54 2.59 -4.47 2.83
CA LEU A 54 1.58 -5.27 2.15
C LEU A 54 1.74 -5.15 0.64
N ARG A 55 1.88 -6.28 -0.05
CA ARG A 55 2.03 -6.33 -1.51
C ARG A 55 0.81 -6.95 -2.17
N LEU A 56 0.25 -6.24 -3.13
CA LEU A 56 -0.93 -6.63 -3.89
C LEU A 56 -0.62 -6.59 -5.38
N THR A 57 -1.04 -7.63 -6.10
CA THR A 57 -1.12 -7.61 -7.57
C THR A 57 -2.10 -6.54 -8.03
N GLU A 58 -2.00 -6.09 -9.29
CA GLU A 58 -2.85 -4.99 -9.77
C GLU A 58 -4.35 -5.30 -9.71
N ASP A 59 -4.74 -6.54 -10.02
CA ASP A 59 -6.10 -7.06 -9.92
C ASP A 59 -6.60 -7.08 -8.45
N ARG A 60 -5.76 -7.54 -7.52
CA ARG A 60 -6.08 -7.54 -6.08
C ARG A 60 -6.20 -6.12 -5.52
N MET A 61 -5.33 -5.21 -5.95
CA MET A 61 -5.43 -3.81 -5.57
C MET A 61 -6.73 -3.19 -6.09
N ALA A 62 -7.14 -3.49 -7.32
CA ALA A 62 -8.40 -3.03 -7.89
C ALA A 62 -9.61 -3.59 -7.11
N ALA A 63 -9.62 -4.89 -6.83
CA ALA A 63 -10.67 -5.54 -6.04
C ALA A 63 -10.75 -4.97 -4.61
N PHE A 64 -9.60 -4.76 -3.96
CA PHE A 64 -9.53 -4.12 -2.65
C PHE A 64 -10.17 -2.72 -2.66
N LEU A 65 -9.80 -1.87 -3.61
CA LEU A 65 -10.37 -0.52 -3.73
C LEU A 65 -11.88 -0.54 -4.01
N GLN A 66 -12.36 -1.51 -4.78
CA GLN A 66 -13.80 -1.69 -5.02
C GLN A 66 -14.52 -2.07 -3.72
N GLY A 67 -13.99 -3.02 -2.96
CA GLY A 67 -14.55 -3.43 -1.67
C GLY A 67 -14.60 -2.28 -0.65
N VAL A 68 -13.51 -1.52 -0.53
CA VAL A 68 -13.47 -0.33 0.34
C VAL A 68 -14.54 0.69 -0.05
N LYS A 69 -14.67 1.01 -1.35
CA LYS A 69 -15.69 1.96 -1.83
C LYS A 69 -17.13 1.46 -1.63
N ALA A 70 -17.32 0.14 -1.61
CA ALA A 70 -18.62 -0.49 -1.37
C ALA A 70 -18.94 -0.62 0.12
N GLY A 71 -18.07 -0.16 1.03
CA GLY A 71 -18.27 -0.27 2.48
C GLY A 71 -18.06 -1.69 3.02
N ALA A 72 -17.40 -2.58 2.27
CA ALA A 72 -17.22 -3.98 2.67
C ALA A 72 -16.38 -4.16 3.95
N PHE A 73 -15.73 -3.10 4.42
CA PHE A 73 -14.86 -3.09 5.61
C PHE A 73 -15.31 -2.05 6.65
N ASP A 74 -16.51 -1.48 6.50
CA ASP A 74 -17.08 -0.55 7.47
C ASP A 74 -17.78 -1.38 8.57
N LEU A 75 -17.00 -1.77 9.58
CA LEU A 75 -17.46 -2.52 10.75
C LEU A 75 -18.12 -1.63 11.82
#